data_AF-A0A9D2LHS3-F1
#
_entry.id   AF-A0A9D2LHS3-F1
#
_cell.length_a   1.000
_cell.length_b   1.000
_cell.length_c   1.000
_cell.angle_alpha   90.00
_cell.angle_beta   90.00
_cell.angle_gamma   90.00
#
_symmetry.space_group_name_H-M   'P 1'
#
loop_
_entity.id
_entity.type
_entity.pdbx_description
1 polymer ?
#
loop_
_entity_poly.entity_id
_entity_poly.type
_entity_poly.pdbx_seq_one_letter_code
_entity_poly.pdbx_strand_id
1 'polypeptide(L)'
;MVVSVGIDVSKDKHDCFILSSEGEVLVDVFTIPNTMDGFNCLLKRIQGCTAPQDKIKVGLEATGHYSYNLLGFLLDNGLATYVLNPLRTNLYRKSLSLRKTKTDRVDARTIASMLLSDAGLKPYTNTAYHNEELKSLTRYRFDKVKERAKLKSSIARLVCILFPELEKLVPSLHIASVYALLEAFPGAKQVASAHLTRLKALLETASKGHYKRDMALEIRNAAKNSIGSQMPAKSLELQHT
;
A
#
# COMPACT_ATOMS: atom_id res chain seq x y z
N MET A 1 -4.94 -35.52 18.96
CA MET A 1 -5.38 -35.59 17.55
C MET A 1 -4.77 -34.40 16.79
N VAL A 2 -4.68 -34.45 15.46
CA VAL A 2 -4.39 -33.25 14.64
C VAL A 2 -5.70 -32.77 14.04
N VAL A 3 -6.02 -31.50 14.23
CA VAL A 3 -7.20 -30.85 13.63
C VAL A 3 -6.73 -29.93 12.53
N SER A 4 -7.30 -30.12 11.35
CA SER A 4 -6.99 -29.35 10.15
C SER A 4 -8.16 -28.46 9.78
N VAL A 5 -7.90 -27.16 9.69
CA VAL A 5 -8.88 -26.15 9.30
C VAL A 5 -8.49 -25.62 7.94
N GLY A 6 -9.32 -25.84 6.92
CA GLY A 6 -9.13 -25.28 5.61
C GLY A 6 -10.02 -24.06 5.39
N ILE A 7 -9.43 -22.96 4.90
CA ILE A 7 -10.13 -21.70 4.69
C ILE A 7 -9.89 -21.22 3.27
N ASP A 8 -10.97 -21.10 2.50
CA ASP A 8 -10.97 -20.37 1.24
C ASP A 8 -11.33 -18.90 1.48
N VAL A 9 -10.45 -18.00 1.05
CA VAL A 9 -10.50 -16.58 1.39
C VAL A 9 -11.02 -15.78 0.21
N SER A 10 -12.19 -15.16 0.42
CA SER A 10 -12.76 -14.16 -0.47
C SER A 10 -12.85 -12.78 0.20
N LYS A 11 -13.19 -11.75 -0.59
CA LYS A 11 -13.26 -10.34 -0.14
C LYS A 11 -14.20 -10.13 1.04
N ASP A 12 -15.46 -10.59 0.93
CA ASP A 12 -16.52 -10.26 1.89
C ASP A 12 -16.81 -11.41 2.88
N LYS A 13 -16.36 -12.62 2.56
CA LYS A 13 -16.63 -13.84 3.32
C LYS A 13 -15.49 -14.85 3.17
N HIS A 14 -15.44 -15.81 4.09
CA HIS A 14 -14.53 -16.95 4.02
C HIS A 14 -15.32 -18.25 4.21
N ASP A 15 -14.99 -19.25 3.42
CA ASP A 15 -15.57 -20.58 3.53
C ASP A 15 -14.58 -21.50 4.27
N CYS A 16 -15.04 -22.13 5.34
CA CYS A 16 -14.23 -22.86 6.30
C CYS A 16 -14.67 -24.32 6.37
N PHE A 17 -13.72 -25.22 6.62
CA PHE A 17 -13.95 -26.64 6.78
C PHE A 17 -12.99 -27.23 7.83
N ILE A 18 -13.48 -28.12 8.71
CA ILE A 18 -12.68 -28.68 9.80
C ILE A 18 -12.70 -30.21 9.75
N LEU A 19 -11.51 -30.80 9.76
CA LEU A 19 -11.27 -32.23 9.60
C LEU A 19 -10.27 -32.73 10.64
N SER A 20 -10.48 -33.93 11.19
CA SER A 20 -9.51 -34.60 12.06
C SER A 20 -8.49 -35.41 11.28
N SER A 21 -7.35 -35.74 11.91
CA SER A 21 -6.36 -36.68 11.37
C SER A 21 -6.91 -38.08 11.10
N GLU A 22 -8.01 -38.46 11.74
CA GLU A 22 -8.67 -39.75 11.52
C GLU A 22 -9.63 -39.73 10.32
N GLY A 23 -9.74 -38.58 9.63
CA GLY A 23 -10.65 -38.40 8.49
C GLY A 23 -12.08 -38.07 8.90
N GLU A 24 -12.34 -37.82 10.19
CA GLU A 24 -13.66 -37.41 10.69
C GLU A 24 -13.91 -35.93 10.37
N VAL A 25 -15.08 -35.65 9.78
CA VAL A 25 -15.53 -34.28 9.53
C VAL A 25 -16.07 -33.71 10.83
N LEU A 26 -15.26 -32.89 11.51
CA LEU A 26 -15.62 -32.26 12.78
C LEU A 26 -16.65 -31.14 12.57
N VAL A 27 -16.47 -30.35 11.51
CA VAL A 27 -17.43 -29.30 11.10
C VAL A 27 -17.47 -29.26 9.57
N ASP A 28 -18.64 -29.55 8.99
CA ASP A 28 -18.85 -29.42 7.55
C ASP A 28 -18.82 -27.94 7.12
N VAL A 29 -18.78 -27.70 5.81
CA VAL A 29 -18.49 -26.39 5.24
C VAL A 29 -19.44 -25.31 5.76
N PHE A 30 -18.85 -24.24 6.29
CA PHE A 30 -19.57 -23.08 6.79
C PHE A 30 -18.91 -21.79 6.34
N THR A 31 -19.71 -20.74 6.26
CA THR A 31 -19.27 -19.42 5.82
C THR A 31 -19.20 -18.47 7.02
N ILE A 32 -18.11 -17.71 7.12
CA ILE A 32 -17.98 -16.58 8.04
C ILE A 32 -17.88 -15.27 7.25
N PRO A 33 -18.46 -14.16 7.73
CA PRO A 33 -18.20 -12.84 7.15
C PRO A 33 -16.76 -12.40 7.44
N ASN A 34 -16.18 -11.57 6.55
CA ASN A 34 -14.87 -10.95 6.77
C ASN A 34 -14.99 -9.78 7.78
N THR A 35 -15.27 -10.12 9.03
CA THR A 35 -15.50 -9.22 10.16
C THR A 35 -14.96 -9.84 11.45
N MET A 36 -14.76 -9.04 12.49
CA MET A 36 -14.31 -9.54 13.80
C MET A 36 -15.28 -10.59 14.39
N ASP A 37 -16.59 -10.40 14.22
CA ASP A 37 -17.59 -11.39 14.67
C ASP A 37 -17.47 -12.72 13.91
N GLY A 38 -17.21 -12.66 12.60
CA GLY A 38 -16.93 -13.84 11.78
C GLY A 38 -15.66 -14.58 12.23
N PHE A 39 -14.60 -13.84 12.55
CA PHE A 39 -13.34 -14.41 13.03
C PHE A 39 -13.49 -15.05 14.41
N ASN A 40 -14.21 -14.40 15.33
CA ASN A 40 -14.54 -14.96 16.63
C ASN A 40 -15.45 -16.19 16.51
N CYS A 41 -16.37 -16.21 15.54
CA CYS A 41 -17.20 -17.39 15.24
C CYS A 41 -16.34 -18.58 14.80
N LEU A 42 -15.36 -18.35 13.92
CA LEU A 42 -14.40 -19.38 13.52
C LEU A 42 -13.60 -19.90 14.71
N LEU A 43 -13.04 -19.01 15.53
CA LEU A 43 -12.26 -19.39 16.70
C LEU A 43 -13.07 -20.24 17.69
N LYS A 44 -14.31 -19.82 17.98
CA LYS A 44 -15.24 -20.58 18.84
C LYS A 44 -15.54 -21.97 18.28
N ARG A 45 -15.73 -22.11 16.97
CA ARG A 45 -15.97 -23.41 16.33
C ARG A 45 -14.75 -24.33 16.43
N ILE A 46 -13.54 -23.79 16.18
CA ILE A 46 -12.30 -24.54 16.33
C ILE A 46 -12.17 -25.03 17.78
N GLN A 47 -12.31 -24.13 18.76
CA GLN A 47 -12.21 -24.47 20.18
C GLN A 47 -13.27 -25.47 20.62
N GLY A 48 -14.49 -25.39 20.07
CA GLY A 48 -15.58 -26.30 20.38
C GLY A 48 -15.37 -27.74 19.90
N CYS A 49 -14.47 -27.98 18.94
CA CYS A 49 -14.16 -29.30 18.41
C CYS A 49 -12.70 -29.74 18.69
N THR A 50 -11.99 -29.07 19.60
CA THR A 50 -10.59 -29.37 19.94
C THR A 50 -10.39 -29.46 21.44
N ALA A 51 -9.54 -30.36 21.90
CA ALA A 51 -9.04 -30.40 23.26
C ALA A 51 -7.69 -29.66 23.39
N PRO A 52 -7.27 -29.22 24.60
CA PRO A 52 -6.01 -28.50 24.80
C PRO A 52 -4.75 -29.21 24.30
N GLN A 53 -4.77 -30.54 24.25
CA GLN A 53 -3.68 -31.39 23.76
C GLN A 53 -3.65 -31.55 22.23
N ASP A 54 -4.68 -31.08 21.52
CA ASP A 54 -4.78 -31.25 20.07
C ASP A 54 -3.89 -30.25 19.33
N LYS A 55 -3.31 -30.71 18.22
CA LYS A 55 -2.50 -29.86 17.34
C LYS A 55 -3.39 -29.30 16.24
N ILE A 56 -3.63 -27.99 16.27
CA ILE A 56 -4.44 -27.31 15.27
C ILE A 56 -3.54 -26.77 14.16
N LYS A 57 -3.84 -27.12 12.90
CA LYS A 57 -3.22 -26.57 11.70
C LYS A 57 -4.30 -25.81 10.91
N VAL A 58 -4.08 -24.53 10.65
CA VAL A 58 -4.99 -23.69 9.87
C VAL A 58 -4.37 -23.36 8.53
N GLY A 59 -5.04 -23.68 7.43
CA GLY A 59 -4.57 -23.43 6.08
C GLY A 59 -5.44 -22.42 5.39
N LEU A 60 -4.83 -21.48 4.69
CA LEU A 60 -5.52 -20.53 3.83
C LEU A 60 -4.77 -20.33 2.53
N GLU A 61 -5.50 -20.15 1.45
CA GLU A 61 -4.91 -19.86 0.14
C GLU A 61 -4.44 -18.39 0.07
N ALA A 62 -3.27 -18.15 -0.50
CA ALA A 62 -2.70 -16.82 -0.66
C ALA A 62 -3.41 -16.04 -1.80
N THR A 63 -4.62 -15.56 -1.55
CA THR A 63 -5.40 -14.74 -2.50
C THR A 63 -5.22 -13.24 -2.25
N GLY A 64 -4.01 -12.74 -2.56
CA GLY A 64 -3.71 -11.31 -2.50
C GLY A 64 -3.85 -10.72 -1.08
N HIS A 65 -4.45 -9.54 -0.97
CA HIS A 65 -4.53 -8.81 0.31
C HIS A 65 -5.72 -9.20 1.19
N TYR A 66 -6.67 -10.00 0.67
CA TYR A 66 -7.89 -10.34 1.41
C TYR A 66 -7.63 -11.29 2.60
N SER A 67 -6.51 -12.01 2.59
CA SER A 67 -6.13 -12.92 3.67
C SER A 67 -5.45 -12.24 4.86
N TYR A 68 -4.96 -11.00 4.72
CA TYR A 68 -4.12 -10.37 5.77
C TYR A 68 -4.82 -10.23 7.11
N ASN A 69 -6.08 -9.79 7.12
CA ASN A 69 -6.81 -9.56 8.36
C ASN A 69 -7.07 -10.86 9.11
N LEU A 70 -7.51 -11.89 8.39
CA LEU A 70 -7.73 -13.21 8.97
C LEU A 70 -6.42 -13.85 9.41
N LEU A 71 -5.36 -13.74 8.60
CA LEU A 71 -4.02 -14.25 8.93
C LEU A 71 -3.50 -13.61 10.23
N GLY A 72 -3.59 -12.29 10.36
CA GLY A 72 -3.20 -11.59 11.59
C GLY A 72 -3.99 -12.09 12.81
N PHE A 73 -5.32 -12.18 12.69
CA PHE A 73 -6.17 -12.69 13.76
C PHE A 73 -5.79 -14.12 14.19
N LEU A 74 -5.52 -15.02 13.24
CA LEU A 74 -5.12 -16.40 13.54
C LEU A 74 -3.77 -16.47 14.27
N LEU A 75 -2.80 -15.66 13.82
CA LEU A 75 -1.47 -15.59 14.45
C LEU A 75 -1.53 -15.00 15.87
N ASP A 76 -2.31 -13.94 16.08
CA ASP A 76 -2.50 -13.30 17.39
C ASP A 76 -3.17 -14.24 18.41
N ASN A 77 -3.99 -15.18 17.93
CA ASN A 77 -4.60 -16.23 18.73
C ASN A 77 -3.74 -17.51 18.84
N GLY A 78 -2.48 -17.46 18.39
CA GLY A 78 -1.52 -18.56 18.55
C GLY A 78 -1.80 -19.78 17.68
N LEU A 79 -2.62 -19.66 16.63
CA LEU A 79 -2.95 -20.78 15.74
C LEU A 79 -1.84 -20.98 14.70
N ALA A 80 -1.37 -22.23 14.56
CA ALA A 80 -0.36 -22.59 13.57
C ALA A 80 -0.95 -22.48 12.16
N THR A 81 -0.64 -21.37 11.49
CA THR A 81 -1.27 -20.97 10.24
C THR A 81 -0.35 -21.22 9.04
N TYR A 82 -0.89 -21.70 7.93
CA TYR A 82 -0.18 -22.10 6.72
C TYR A 82 -0.75 -21.35 5.53
N VAL A 83 0.08 -20.51 4.91
CA VAL A 83 -0.29 -19.76 3.71
C VAL A 83 0.09 -20.60 2.49
N LEU A 84 -0.92 -21.13 1.79
CA LEU A 84 -0.75 -22.03 0.65
C LEU A 84 -0.72 -21.26 -0.67
N ASN A 85 0.18 -21.66 -1.55
CA ASN A 85 0.25 -21.10 -2.90
C ASN A 85 -0.94 -21.63 -3.74
N PRO A 86 -1.75 -20.75 -4.37
CA PRO A 86 -2.86 -21.14 -5.25
C PRO A 86 -2.53 -22.23 -6.27
N LEU A 87 -1.32 -22.17 -6.84
CA LEU A 87 -0.84 -23.14 -7.81
C LEU A 87 -0.63 -24.53 -7.17
N ARG A 88 -0.11 -24.58 -5.94
CA ARG A 88 0.04 -25.85 -5.20
C ARG A 88 -1.33 -26.43 -4.83
N THR A 89 -2.25 -25.61 -4.33
CA THR A 89 -3.62 -26.05 -4.01
C THR A 89 -4.34 -26.59 -5.25
N ASN A 90 -4.16 -25.94 -6.40
CA ASN A 90 -4.75 -26.37 -7.67
C ASN A 90 -4.18 -27.71 -8.18
N LEU A 91 -2.85 -27.88 -8.13
CA LEU A 91 -2.22 -29.15 -8.51
C LEU A 91 -2.66 -30.29 -7.58
N TYR A 92 -2.74 -30.04 -6.28
CA TYR A 92 -3.23 -31.04 -5.31
C TYR A 92 -4.70 -31.42 -5.58
N ARG A 93 -5.58 -30.43 -5.83
CA ARG A 93 -6.98 -30.68 -6.21
C ARG A 93 -7.09 -31.63 -7.41
N LYS A 94 -6.32 -31.37 -8.47
CA LYS A 94 -6.30 -32.19 -9.69
C LYS A 94 -5.78 -33.61 -9.46
N SER A 95 -4.90 -33.80 -8.48
CA SER A 95 -4.43 -35.13 -8.10
C SER A 95 -5.51 -35.98 -7.41
N LEU A 96 -6.44 -35.34 -6.68
CA LEU A 96 -7.56 -36.00 -6.00
C LEU A 96 -8.75 -36.27 -6.94
N SER A 97 -9.00 -35.39 -7.90
CA SER A 97 -10.10 -35.55 -8.85
C SER A 97 -9.85 -34.85 -10.18
N LEU A 98 -10.13 -35.54 -11.29
CA LEU A 98 -10.09 -34.97 -12.64
C LEU A 98 -11.34 -34.15 -13.00
N ARG A 99 -12.38 -34.14 -12.14
CA ARG A 99 -13.59 -33.33 -12.36
C ARG A 99 -13.27 -31.83 -12.23
N LYS A 100 -13.81 -31.03 -13.15
CA LYS A 100 -13.59 -29.58 -13.23
C LYS A 100 -14.44 -28.74 -12.25
N THR A 101 -15.12 -29.36 -11.29
CA THR A 101 -16.05 -28.64 -10.40
C THR A 101 -15.27 -27.86 -9.33
N LYS A 102 -15.03 -26.57 -9.57
CA LYS A 102 -14.43 -25.64 -8.61
C LYS A 102 -15.53 -24.89 -7.87
N THR A 103 -15.57 -25.02 -6.55
CA THR A 103 -16.44 -24.22 -5.67
C THR A 103 -15.65 -23.87 -4.42
N ASP A 104 -15.93 -22.73 -3.81
CA ASP A 104 -15.26 -22.25 -2.57
C ASP A 104 -15.32 -23.32 -1.46
N ARG A 105 -16.44 -24.07 -1.42
CA ARG A 105 -16.63 -25.21 -0.51
C ARG A 105 -15.67 -26.38 -0.73
N VAL A 106 -15.42 -26.72 -2.00
CA VAL A 106 -14.47 -27.78 -2.39
C VAL A 106 -13.03 -27.31 -2.12
N ASP A 107 -12.77 -26.02 -2.27
CA ASP A 107 -11.45 -25.44 -2.04
C ASP A 107 -11.09 -25.47 -0.54
N ALA A 108 -12.01 -25.09 0.36
CA ALA A 108 -11.80 -25.24 1.80
C ALA A 108 -11.51 -26.69 2.24
N ARG A 109 -12.24 -27.67 1.69
CA ARG A 109 -11.97 -29.10 1.93
C ARG A 109 -10.59 -29.52 1.44
N THR A 110 -10.23 -29.10 0.23
CA THR A 110 -8.93 -29.42 -0.41
C THR A 110 -7.78 -28.90 0.44
N ILE A 111 -7.89 -27.67 0.96
CA ILE A 111 -6.90 -27.05 1.83
C ILE A 111 -6.73 -27.86 3.12
N ALA A 112 -7.83 -28.24 3.78
CA ALA A 112 -7.78 -29.02 5.02
C ALA A 112 -7.09 -30.39 4.80
N SER A 113 -7.45 -31.10 3.72
CA SER A 113 -6.81 -32.38 3.37
C SER A 113 -5.32 -32.22 3.06
N MET A 114 -4.94 -31.13 2.38
CA MET A 114 -3.55 -30.85 2.05
C MET A 114 -2.69 -30.65 3.31
N LEU A 115 -3.20 -29.97 4.33
CA LEU A 115 -2.48 -29.79 5.61
C LEU A 115 -2.24 -31.10 6.36
N LEU A 116 -3.19 -32.05 6.28
CA LEU A 116 -3.05 -33.36 6.92
C LEU A 116 -1.98 -34.22 6.25
N SER A 117 -1.78 -34.06 4.93
CA SER A 117 -0.76 -34.80 4.18
C SER A 117 0.69 -34.44 4.54
N ASP A 118 0.88 -33.35 5.30
CA ASP A 118 2.15 -32.88 5.89
C ASP A 118 3.37 -32.88 4.94
N ALA A 119 3.14 -32.61 3.65
CA ALA A 119 4.12 -32.68 2.55
C ALA A 119 5.17 -31.55 2.60
N GLY A 120 5.86 -31.38 3.73
CA GLY A 120 6.91 -30.37 3.94
C GLY A 120 6.38 -28.94 4.07
N LEU A 121 5.10 -28.76 4.42
CA LEU A 121 4.52 -27.45 4.66
C LEU A 121 5.08 -26.85 5.96
N LYS A 122 5.53 -25.60 5.90
CA LYS A 122 5.99 -24.86 7.08
C LYS A 122 4.94 -23.82 7.45
N PRO A 123 4.68 -23.62 8.76
CA PRO A 123 3.78 -22.57 9.20
C PRO A 123 4.33 -21.20 8.82
N TYR A 124 3.41 -20.30 8.52
CA TYR A 124 3.69 -18.89 8.36
C TYR A 124 4.10 -18.32 9.72
N THR A 125 5.17 -17.53 9.75
CA THR A 125 5.75 -17.01 10.99
C THR A 125 5.57 -15.50 11.10
N ASN A 126 5.61 -14.97 12.31
CA ASN A 126 5.62 -13.51 12.53
C ASN A 126 6.78 -12.83 11.80
N THR A 127 7.94 -13.49 11.69
CA THR A 127 9.06 -13.00 10.89
C THR A 127 8.69 -12.90 9.40
N ALA A 128 7.96 -13.88 8.85
CA ALA A 128 7.47 -13.82 7.47
C ALA A 128 6.48 -12.66 7.30
N TYR A 129 5.59 -12.44 8.28
CA TYR A 129 4.64 -11.34 8.30
C TYR A 129 5.33 -9.96 8.26
N HIS A 130 6.23 -9.70 9.21
CA HIS A 130 6.95 -8.42 9.27
C HIS A 130 7.84 -8.17 8.04
N ASN A 131 8.39 -9.23 7.44
CA ASN A 131 9.11 -9.11 6.18
C ASN A 131 8.22 -8.62 5.02
N GLU A 132 6.93 -8.94 5.01
CA GLU A 132 5.98 -8.41 4.02
C GLU A 132 5.65 -6.94 4.26
N GLU A 133 5.53 -6.53 5.52
CA GLU A 133 5.34 -5.13 5.89
C GLU A 133 6.55 -4.28 5.46
N LEU A 134 7.77 -4.75 5.73
CA LEU A 134 9.01 -4.10 5.29
C LEU A 134 9.11 -4.00 3.77
N LYS A 135 8.71 -5.05 3.03
CA LYS A 135 8.62 -5.02 1.56
C LYS A 135 7.62 -3.98 1.09
N SER A 136 6.45 -3.90 1.73
CA SER A 136 5.41 -2.92 1.41
C SER A 136 5.89 -1.50 1.63
N LEU A 137 6.54 -1.22 2.77
CA LEU A 137 7.11 0.08 3.07
C LEU A 137 8.21 0.48 2.08
N THR A 138 9.08 -0.47 1.70
CA THR A 138 10.15 -0.22 0.74
C THR A 138 9.62 0.10 -0.66
N ARG A 139 8.59 -0.63 -1.11
CA ARG A 139 7.89 -0.34 -2.38
C ARG A 139 7.22 1.02 -2.35
N TYR A 140 6.47 1.32 -1.28
CA TYR A 140 5.81 2.60 -1.11
C TYR A 140 6.81 3.77 -1.13
N ARG A 141 7.97 3.62 -0.47
CA ARG A 141 9.05 4.61 -0.54
C ARG A 141 9.55 4.82 -1.97
N PHE A 142 9.74 3.74 -2.74
CA PHE A 142 10.18 3.83 -4.14
C PHE A 142 9.17 4.58 -5.00
N ASP A 143 7.88 4.28 -4.83
CA ASP A 143 6.80 4.98 -5.53
C ASP A 143 6.77 6.47 -5.18
N LYS A 144 6.90 6.83 -3.90
CA LYS A 144 6.98 8.23 -3.46
C LYS A 144 8.20 8.97 -4.02
N VAL A 145 9.35 8.30 -4.12
CA VAL A 145 10.54 8.88 -4.77
C VAL A 145 10.27 9.15 -6.26
N LYS A 146 9.59 8.22 -6.95
CA LYS A 146 9.22 8.37 -8.36
C LYS A 146 8.20 9.48 -8.58
N GLU A 147 7.18 9.57 -7.73
CA GLU A 147 6.19 10.67 -7.75
C GLU A 147 6.88 12.02 -7.55
N ARG A 148 7.74 12.13 -6.54
CA ARG A 148 8.52 13.36 -6.29
C ARG A 148 9.36 13.76 -7.50
N ALA A 149 10.01 12.81 -8.17
CA ALA A 149 10.80 13.10 -9.37
C ALA A 149 9.93 13.62 -10.52
N LYS A 150 8.73 13.05 -10.71
CA LYS A 150 7.75 13.53 -11.71
C LYS A 150 7.29 14.96 -11.41
N LEU A 151 6.94 15.25 -10.15
CA LEU A 151 6.51 16.60 -9.75
C LEU A 151 7.64 17.63 -9.98
N LYS A 152 8.88 17.29 -9.61
CA LYS A 152 10.04 18.14 -9.87
C LYS A 152 10.21 18.46 -11.36
N SER A 153 10.11 17.46 -12.22
CA SER A 153 10.17 17.65 -13.67
C SER A 153 9.01 18.51 -14.19
N SER A 154 7.80 18.34 -13.64
CA SER A 154 6.65 19.18 -13.98
C SER A 154 6.85 20.64 -13.58
N ILE A 155 7.37 20.91 -12.37
CA ILE A 155 7.73 22.27 -11.93
C ILE A 155 8.75 22.90 -12.88
N ALA A 156 9.83 22.20 -13.22
CA ALA A 156 10.85 22.73 -14.14
C ALA A 156 10.26 23.08 -15.51
N ARG A 157 9.41 22.20 -16.07
CA ARG A 157 8.69 22.47 -17.33
C ARG A 157 7.79 23.70 -17.21
N LEU A 158 7.02 23.82 -16.11
CA LEU A 158 6.11 24.95 -15.90
C LEU A 158 6.85 26.26 -15.71
N VAL A 159 7.96 26.26 -14.97
CA VAL A 159 8.85 27.42 -14.84
C VAL A 159 9.42 27.82 -16.20
N CYS A 160 9.86 26.87 -17.03
CA CYS A 160 10.33 27.16 -18.39
C CYS A 160 9.26 27.87 -19.25
N ILE A 161 7.97 27.55 -19.06
CA ILE A 161 6.86 28.20 -19.76
C ILE A 161 6.53 29.58 -19.16
N LEU A 162 6.45 29.68 -17.83
CA LEU A 162 5.84 30.81 -17.12
C LEU A 162 6.83 31.86 -16.62
N PHE A 163 8.08 31.47 -16.37
CA PHE A 163 9.17 32.33 -15.89
C PHE A 163 10.56 31.70 -16.16
N PRO A 164 10.98 31.56 -17.42
CA PRO A 164 12.18 30.81 -17.81
C PRO A 164 13.49 31.38 -17.22
N GLU A 165 13.56 32.68 -16.94
CA GLU A 165 14.75 33.33 -16.41
C GLU A 165 15.06 32.92 -14.97
N LEU A 166 14.05 32.48 -14.20
CA LEU A 166 14.19 32.16 -12.79
C LEU A 166 15.26 31.08 -12.53
N GLU A 167 15.36 30.07 -13.40
CA GLU A 167 16.30 28.96 -13.24
C GLU A 167 17.77 29.42 -13.20
N LYS A 168 18.09 30.55 -13.84
CA LYS A 168 19.46 31.12 -13.83
C LYS A 168 19.75 31.99 -12.61
N LEU A 169 18.72 32.43 -11.88
CA LEU A 169 18.85 33.33 -10.73
C LEU A 169 18.97 32.61 -9.39
N VAL A 170 18.61 31.32 -9.36
CA VAL A 170 18.60 30.52 -8.14
C VAL A 170 19.45 29.26 -8.33
N PRO A 171 20.08 28.73 -7.27
CA PRO A 171 20.92 27.54 -7.37
C PRO A 171 20.12 26.28 -7.71
N SER A 172 18.81 26.27 -7.44
CA SER A 172 17.89 25.21 -7.83
C SER A 172 16.44 25.70 -7.75
N LEU A 173 15.59 25.21 -8.65
CA LEU A 173 14.14 25.41 -8.57
C LEU A 173 13.49 24.64 -7.40
N HIS A 174 14.22 23.70 -6.78
CA HIS A 174 13.70 22.78 -5.77
C HIS A 174 14.15 23.13 -4.35
N ILE A 175 14.04 24.40 -3.99
CA ILE A 175 14.33 24.93 -2.65
C ILE A 175 13.09 25.63 -2.07
N ALA A 176 13.01 25.69 -0.74
CA ALA A 176 11.83 26.20 -0.04
C ALA A 176 11.43 27.63 -0.46
N SER A 177 12.41 28.52 -0.68
CA SER A 177 12.14 29.89 -1.12
C SER A 177 11.56 29.99 -2.52
N VAL A 178 11.97 29.11 -3.43
CA VAL A 178 11.43 29.08 -4.80
C VAL A 178 10.03 28.46 -4.81
N TYR A 179 9.79 27.40 -4.03
CA TYR A 179 8.44 26.87 -3.89
C TYR A 179 7.47 27.91 -3.33
N ALA A 180 7.84 28.60 -2.25
CA ALA A 180 7.02 29.67 -1.69
C ALA A 180 6.77 30.81 -2.69
N LEU A 181 7.78 31.16 -3.50
CA LEU A 181 7.66 32.17 -4.55
C LEU A 181 6.64 31.74 -5.61
N LEU A 182 6.78 30.53 -6.16
CA LEU A 182 5.94 30.02 -7.25
C LEU A 182 4.51 29.71 -6.78
N GLU A 183 4.33 29.31 -5.52
CA GLU A 183 3.01 29.12 -4.91
C GLU A 183 2.28 30.47 -4.77
N ALA A 184 2.96 31.51 -4.28
CA ALA A 184 2.36 32.82 -4.09
C ALA A 184 2.23 33.63 -5.39
N PHE A 185 3.15 33.44 -6.35
CA PHE A 185 3.27 34.20 -7.58
C PHE A 185 3.60 33.25 -8.75
N PRO A 186 2.58 32.55 -9.30
CA PRO A 186 2.78 31.46 -10.26
C PRO A 186 3.05 31.93 -11.69
N GLY A 187 4.15 32.67 -11.88
CA GLY A 187 4.62 33.14 -13.18
C GLY A 187 5.25 34.53 -13.12
N ALA A 188 5.98 34.88 -14.18
CA ALA A 188 6.71 36.15 -14.26
C ALA A 188 5.80 37.36 -14.11
N LYS A 189 4.59 37.34 -14.69
CA LYS A 189 3.62 38.44 -14.58
C LYS A 189 3.25 38.75 -13.13
N GLN A 190 2.96 37.71 -12.34
CA GLN A 190 2.57 37.83 -10.94
C GLN A 190 3.76 38.30 -10.08
N VAL A 191 4.97 37.83 -10.39
CA VAL A 191 6.19 38.28 -9.71
C VAL A 191 6.50 39.74 -10.03
N ALA A 192 6.37 40.16 -11.30
CA ALA A 192 6.62 41.53 -11.74
C ALA A 192 5.67 42.54 -11.07
N SER A 193 4.39 42.17 -10.95
CA SER A 193 3.34 42.98 -10.33
C SER A 193 3.37 42.97 -8.80
N ALA A 194 4.09 42.04 -8.17
CA ALA A 194 4.19 41.95 -6.72
C ALA A 194 4.83 43.21 -6.11
N HIS A 195 4.30 43.64 -4.96
CA HIS A 195 4.91 44.71 -4.18
C HIS A 195 6.25 44.24 -3.60
N LEU A 196 7.32 45.04 -3.77
CA LEU A 196 8.68 44.63 -3.40
C LEU A 196 8.80 44.23 -1.92
N THR A 197 8.12 44.94 -1.03
CA THR A 197 8.13 44.62 0.41
C THR A 197 7.55 43.22 0.67
N ARG A 198 6.47 42.84 -0.02
CA ARG A 198 5.84 41.51 0.11
C ARG A 198 6.74 40.43 -0.47
N LEU A 199 7.31 40.67 -1.66
CA LEU A 199 8.22 39.73 -2.31
C LEU A 199 9.48 39.49 -1.47
N LYS A 200 10.11 40.56 -0.97
CA LYS A 200 11.26 40.48 -0.05
C LYS A 200 10.92 39.68 1.19
N ALA A 201 9.83 40.02 1.89
CA ALA A 201 9.44 39.34 3.12
C ALA A 201 9.22 37.84 2.90
N LEU A 202 8.51 37.47 1.83
CA LEU A 202 8.28 36.07 1.48
C LEU A 202 9.59 35.31 1.21
N LEU A 203 10.46 35.87 0.37
CA LEU A 203 11.74 35.24 0.03
C LEU A 203 12.68 35.18 1.25
N GLU A 204 12.73 36.22 2.05
CA GLU A 204 13.57 36.31 3.26
C GLU A 204 13.14 35.28 4.30
N THR A 205 11.83 35.18 4.59
CA THR A 205 11.31 34.17 5.51
C THR A 205 11.53 32.75 4.99
N ALA A 206 11.16 32.46 3.75
CA ALA A 206 11.25 31.11 3.20
C ALA A 206 12.69 30.64 2.96
N SER A 207 13.62 31.57 2.73
CA SER A 207 15.05 31.28 2.61
C SER A 207 15.79 31.30 3.96
N LYS A 208 15.14 31.57 5.09
CA LYS A 208 15.79 31.77 6.40
C LYS A 208 16.85 32.89 6.37
N GLY A 209 16.54 34.01 5.73
CA GLY A 209 17.37 35.22 5.69
C GLY A 209 18.43 35.28 4.58
N HIS A 210 18.56 34.25 3.75
CA HIS A 210 19.55 34.22 2.66
C HIS A 210 19.15 35.13 1.49
N TYR A 211 17.86 35.20 1.15
CA TYR A 211 17.33 36.03 0.07
C TYR A 211 16.81 37.34 0.63
N LYS A 212 17.65 38.38 0.53
CA LYS A 212 17.35 39.72 1.01
C LYS A 212 16.80 40.59 -0.13
N ARG A 213 16.82 41.91 0.07
CA ARG A 213 16.26 42.89 -0.86
C ARG A 213 16.85 42.78 -2.27
N ASP A 214 18.16 42.56 -2.40
CA ASP A 214 18.83 42.56 -3.70
C ASP A 214 18.36 41.40 -4.58
N MET A 215 18.31 40.19 -4.02
CA MET A 215 17.75 39.01 -4.70
C MET A 215 16.27 39.22 -5.08
N ALA A 216 15.46 39.81 -4.19
CA ALA A 216 14.07 40.11 -4.49
C ALA A 216 13.92 41.14 -5.64
N LEU A 217 14.82 42.13 -5.70
CA LEU A 217 14.88 43.10 -6.80
C LEU A 217 15.30 42.44 -8.11
N GLU A 218 16.33 41.60 -8.08
CA GLU A 218 16.85 40.88 -9.23
C GLU A 218 15.78 39.98 -9.86
N ILE A 219 15.14 39.12 -9.05
CA ILE A 219 14.03 38.27 -9.48
C ILE A 219 12.89 39.10 -10.06
N ARG A 220 12.49 40.20 -9.39
CA ARG A 220 11.39 41.06 -9.89
C ARG A 220 11.74 41.76 -11.19
N ASN A 221 12.98 42.20 -11.36
CA ASN A 221 13.43 42.87 -12.58
C ASN A 221 13.52 41.88 -13.74
N ALA A 222 14.01 40.65 -13.51
CA ALA A 222 13.96 39.59 -14.50
C ALA A 222 12.51 39.27 -14.91
N ALA A 223 11.60 39.21 -13.93
CA ALA A 223 10.19 38.96 -14.19
C ALA A 223 9.53 40.06 -15.05
N LYS A 224 9.89 41.33 -14.86
CA LYS A 224 9.38 42.45 -15.68
C LYS A 224 9.81 42.36 -17.15
N ASN A 225 10.97 41.79 -17.42
CA ASN A 225 11.54 41.63 -18.75
C ASN A 225 11.42 40.20 -19.29
N SER A 226 10.61 39.36 -18.63
CA SER A 226 10.54 37.94 -18.91
C SER A 226 9.83 37.64 -20.23
N ILE A 227 10.30 36.62 -20.95
CA ILE A 227 9.62 36.05 -22.12
C ILE A 227 8.55 35.01 -21.74
N GLY A 228 8.31 34.79 -20.44
CA GLY A 228 7.36 33.81 -19.93
C GLY A 228 5.93 34.03 -20.44
N SER A 229 5.29 32.96 -20.88
CA SER A 229 3.92 32.98 -21.40
C SER A 229 2.90 33.23 -20.29
N GLN A 230 1.93 34.11 -20.56
CA GLN A 230 0.84 34.39 -19.62
C GLN A 230 -0.28 33.36 -19.79
N MET A 231 -0.19 32.24 -19.08
CA MET A 231 -1.13 31.13 -19.20
C MET A 231 -1.78 30.81 -17.84
N PRO A 232 -2.98 31.36 -17.54
CA PRO A 232 -3.64 31.17 -16.24
C PRO A 232 -3.82 29.71 -15.84
N ALA A 233 -4.15 28.83 -16.79
CA ALA A 233 -4.29 27.40 -16.53
C ALA A 233 -2.97 26.74 -16.09
N LYS A 234 -1.83 27.15 -16.69
CA LYS A 234 -0.50 26.66 -16.30
C LYS A 234 -0.04 27.26 -14.98
N SER A 235 -0.39 28.52 -14.69
CA SER A 235 -0.17 29.12 -13.38
C SER A 235 -0.90 28.37 -12.28
N LEU A 236 -2.17 28.00 -12.50
CA LEU A 236 -2.94 27.19 -11.56
C LEU A 236 -2.35 25.79 -11.39
N GLU A 237 -1.96 25.13 -12.50
CA GLU A 237 -1.27 23.84 -12.46
C GLU A 237 0.01 23.90 -11.60
N LEU A 238 0.80 24.98 -11.73
CA LEU A 238 2.03 25.17 -10.96
C LEU A 238 1.77 25.32 -9.45
N GLN A 239 0.67 25.97 -9.04
CA GLN A 239 0.33 26.10 -7.62
C GLN A 239 -0.09 24.77 -6.97
N HIS A 240 -0.57 23.82 -7.76
CA HIS A 240 -1.05 22.51 -7.30
C HIS A 240 -0.07 21.36 -7.55
N THR A 241 1.12 21.65 -8.08
CA THR A 241 2.19 20.67 -8.36
C THR A 241 3.22 20.67 -7.23
#